data_AF-A0A1D2XE66-F1
#
_entry.id   AF-A0A1D2XE66-F1
#
_cell.length_a   1.000
_cell.length_b   1.000
_cell.length_c   1.000
_cell.angle_alpha   90.00
_cell.angle_beta   90.00
_cell.angle_gamma   90.00
#
_symmetry.space_group_name_H-M   'P 1'
#
loop_
_entity.id
_entity.type
_entity.pdbx_description
1 polymer ?
#
loop_
_entity_poly.entity_id
_entity_poly.type
_entity_poly.pdbx_seq_one_letter_code
_entity_poly.pdbx_strand_id
1 'polypeptide(L)'
;MHKILPLFILMVLAGCCESTHRIPVRPANISHDAVWAGGSDGGHWFLCKDESYHQYQCNIYNDYDGYIAARGRYTLRSVTWDEKAQKAVYKEAASEPKVEFNYYDGKVIHLMNGLTLIPDGVIDYPFDETSGKKQEYKQGEAVSEEVQYQK
;
A
#
# COMPACT_ATOMS: atom_id res chain seq x y z
N MET A 1 3.77 57.79 -19.73
CA MET A 1 4.71 57.15 -18.79
C MET A 1 3.92 56.56 -17.63
N HIS A 2 3.53 55.28 -17.68
CA HIS A 2 2.90 54.58 -16.55
C HIS A 2 3.74 53.33 -16.25
N LYS A 3 4.46 53.38 -15.14
CA LYS A 3 5.25 52.27 -14.60
C LYS A 3 4.33 51.46 -13.67
N ILE A 4 3.75 50.37 -14.17
CA ILE A 4 3.08 49.37 -13.34
C ILE A 4 4.17 48.36 -12.94
N LEU A 5 4.83 48.65 -11.82
CA LEU A 5 5.80 47.82 -11.09
C LEU A 5 5.01 47.01 -10.03
N PRO A 6 5.54 45.93 -9.44
CA PRO A 6 5.30 44.55 -9.77
C PRO A 6 4.71 43.83 -8.55
N LEU A 7 3.39 43.90 -8.33
CA LEU A 7 2.79 43.41 -7.07
C LEU A 7 2.54 41.89 -7.05
N PHE A 8 2.73 41.18 -8.17
CA PHE A 8 2.40 39.76 -8.29
C PHE A 8 3.52 38.78 -7.87
N ILE A 9 4.74 39.28 -7.62
CA ILE A 9 5.92 38.41 -7.37
C ILE A 9 6.04 38.02 -5.88
N LEU A 10 5.33 38.67 -4.96
CA LEU A 10 5.49 38.44 -3.52
C LEU A 10 4.67 37.27 -2.94
N MET A 11 3.69 36.72 -3.67
CA MET A 11 2.88 35.57 -3.20
C MET A 11 3.53 34.20 -3.45
N VAL A 12 4.62 34.13 -4.22
CA VAL A 12 5.23 32.84 -4.63
C VAL A 12 6.17 32.27 -3.55
N LEU A 13 6.53 33.03 -2.51
CA LEU A 13 7.54 32.62 -1.52
C LEU A 13 6.99 32.09 -0.19
N ALA A 14 5.66 31.99 -0.02
CA ALA A 14 5.04 31.60 1.25
C ALA A 14 4.55 30.12 1.32
N GLY A 15 4.91 29.28 0.34
CA GLY A 15 4.24 27.99 0.12
C GLY A 15 4.99 26.71 0.51
N CYS A 16 6.19 26.77 1.09
CA CYS A 16 6.93 25.57 1.51
C CYS A 16 6.88 25.41 3.03
N CYS A 17 5.70 25.13 3.56
CA CYS A 17 5.60 24.56 4.91
C CYS A 17 5.75 23.05 4.75
N GLU A 18 6.93 22.54 5.05
CA GLU A 18 7.23 21.11 5.10
C GLU A 18 6.28 20.49 6.13
N SER A 19 5.18 19.88 5.68
CA SER A 19 4.27 19.20 6.58
C SER A 19 5.03 17.99 7.10
N THR A 20 5.53 18.10 8.33
CA THR A 20 6.09 16.95 9.03
C THR A 20 4.94 15.98 9.26
N HIS A 21 4.78 15.04 8.33
CA HIS A 21 3.79 14.00 8.47
C HIS A 21 4.13 13.19 9.73
N ARG A 22 3.25 13.23 10.73
CA ARG A 22 3.48 12.54 12.00
C ARG A 22 3.01 11.11 11.87
N ILE A 23 3.96 10.18 11.94
CA ILE A 23 3.67 8.75 12.10
C ILE A 23 2.69 8.58 13.28
N PRO A 24 1.57 7.85 13.09
CA PRO A 24 0.59 7.66 14.14
C PRO A 24 1.18 6.87 15.32
N VAL A 25 0.57 7.02 16.49
CA VAL A 25 0.90 6.17 17.65
C VAL A 25 0.56 4.73 17.30
N ARG A 26 1.54 3.83 17.38
CA ARG A 26 1.37 2.41 17.08
C ARG A 26 0.35 1.77 18.04
N PRO A 27 -0.76 1.20 17.56
CA PRO A 27 -1.67 0.38 18.37
C PRO A 27 -0.95 -0.83 19.00
N ALA A 28 -1.37 -1.21 20.21
CA ALA A 28 -0.68 -2.23 21.02
C ALA A 28 -0.72 -3.65 20.42
N ASN A 29 -1.69 -3.93 19.55
CA ASN A 29 -1.86 -5.19 18.82
C ASN A 29 -1.00 -5.32 17.55
N ILE A 30 -0.30 -4.25 17.15
CA ILE A 30 0.59 -4.29 15.97
C ILE A 30 2.00 -4.74 16.40
N SER A 31 2.54 -5.73 15.70
CA SER A 31 3.93 -6.20 15.89
C SER A 31 4.93 -5.05 15.82
N HIS A 32 5.95 -5.06 16.68
CA HIS A 32 7.05 -4.08 16.65
C HIS A 32 7.82 -4.08 15.32
N ASP A 33 7.87 -5.22 14.64
CA ASP A 33 8.54 -5.38 13.35
C ASP A 33 7.73 -4.79 12.18
N ALA A 34 6.46 -4.45 12.40
CA ALA A 34 5.65 -3.83 11.35
C ALA A 34 6.13 -2.39 11.10
N VAL A 35 6.19 -2.01 9.83
CA VAL A 35 6.62 -0.68 9.37
C VAL A 35 5.40 0.12 8.95
N TRP A 36 5.25 1.34 9.46
CA TRP A 36 4.18 2.22 9.01
C TRP A 36 4.55 2.87 7.67
N ALA A 37 3.58 2.93 6.74
CA ALA A 37 3.66 3.76 5.56
C ALA A 37 2.28 4.33 5.20
N GLY A 38 2.27 5.58 4.75
CA GLY A 38 1.05 6.34 4.46
C GLY A 38 1.33 7.83 4.23
N GLY A 39 0.24 8.60 4.15
CA GLY A 39 0.26 10.05 3.96
C GLY A 39 -0.63 10.77 4.96
N SER A 40 -0.89 12.06 4.73
CA SER A 40 -1.75 12.89 5.60
C SER A 40 -3.14 12.31 5.85
N ASP A 41 -3.63 11.49 4.92
CA ASP A 41 -4.97 10.90 4.94
C ASP A 41 -5.00 9.53 5.65
N GLY A 42 -3.88 9.14 6.27
CA GLY A 42 -3.71 7.87 6.96
C GLY A 42 -2.78 6.92 6.24
N GLY A 43 -2.66 5.71 6.77
CA GLY A 43 -1.77 4.69 6.27
C GLY A 43 -2.07 3.31 6.84
N HIS A 44 -1.10 2.42 6.67
CA HIS A 44 -1.17 1.08 7.21
C HIS A 44 0.17 0.70 7.83
N TRP A 45 0.15 -0.26 8.74
CA TRP A 45 1.35 -0.94 9.18
C TRP A 45 1.53 -2.23 8.38
N PHE A 46 2.75 -2.48 7.94
CA PHE A 46 3.10 -3.61 7.08
C PHE A 46 4.06 -4.53 7.79
N LEU A 47 3.70 -5.80 7.92
CA LEU A 47 4.59 -6.87 8.34
C LEU A 47 4.66 -7.90 7.21
N CYS A 48 5.63 -7.75 6.31
CA CYS A 48 5.91 -8.72 5.26
C CYS A 48 7.21 -9.46 5.57
N LYS A 49 7.18 -10.79 5.43
CA LYS A 49 8.35 -11.66 5.57
C LYS A 49 8.59 -12.39 4.26
N ASP A 50 9.86 -12.47 3.86
CA ASP A 50 10.28 -13.22 2.68
C ASP A 50 9.93 -14.70 2.87
N GLU A 51 9.20 -15.29 1.92
CA GLU A 51 8.97 -16.74 1.84
C GLU A 51 9.89 -17.39 0.82
N SER A 52 10.04 -16.77 -0.35
CA SER A 52 10.91 -17.21 -1.43
C SER A 52 11.21 -16.04 -2.38
N TYR A 53 11.95 -16.29 -3.47
CA TYR A 53 12.30 -15.26 -4.46
C TYR A 53 11.05 -14.51 -4.95
N HIS A 54 10.99 -13.20 -4.67
CA HIS A 54 9.86 -12.33 -4.98
C HIS A 54 8.53 -12.71 -4.33
N GLN A 55 8.51 -13.52 -3.27
CA GLN A 55 7.29 -13.92 -2.56
C GLN A 55 7.35 -13.54 -1.09
N TYR A 56 6.28 -12.92 -0.63
CA TYR A 56 6.17 -12.36 0.72
C TYR A 56 4.87 -12.81 1.37
N GLN A 57 4.96 -13.28 2.62
CA GLN A 57 3.79 -13.43 3.47
C GLN A 57 3.59 -12.12 4.23
N CYS A 58 2.47 -11.44 3.98
CA CYS A 58 2.18 -10.13 4.53
C CYS A 58 0.99 -10.15 5.48
N ASN A 59 1.09 -9.36 6.56
CA ASN A 59 -0.02 -8.85 7.33
C ASN A 59 -0.05 -7.32 7.20
N ILE A 60 -1.22 -6.79 6.87
CA ILE A 60 -1.47 -5.36 6.71
C ILE A 60 -2.44 -4.96 7.81
N TYR A 61 -2.07 -3.99 8.62
CA TYR A 61 -2.87 -3.54 9.76
C TYR A 61 -3.35 -2.11 9.52
N ASN A 62 -4.59 -1.83 9.90
CA ASN A 62 -5.12 -0.48 9.96
C ASN A 62 -4.31 0.35 10.96
N ASP A 63 -4.05 1.61 10.62
CA ASP A 63 -3.31 2.52 11.50
C ASP A 63 -4.12 3.01 12.71
N TYR A 64 -5.45 3.03 12.61
CA TYR A 64 -6.33 3.57 13.65
C TYR A 64 -6.63 2.60 14.79
N ASP A 65 -6.83 1.31 14.52
CA ASP A 65 -7.19 0.29 15.53
C ASP A 65 -6.21 -0.90 15.60
N GLY A 66 -5.29 -1.01 14.64
CA GLY A 66 -4.33 -2.10 14.52
C GLY A 66 -4.92 -3.46 14.16
N TYR A 67 -6.21 -3.54 13.79
CA TYR A 67 -6.78 -4.76 13.25
C TYR A 67 -6.25 -5.03 11.83
N ILE A 68 -6.25 -6.31 11.44
CA ILE A 68 -5.76 -6.74 10.13
C ILE A 68 -6.75 -6.29 9.05
N ALA A 69 -6.29 -5.44 8.13
CA ALA A 69 -7.01 -5.07 6.92
C ALA A 69 -6.97 -6.18 5.86
N ALA A 70 -5.79 -6.80 5.70
CA ALA A 70 -5.59 -7.94 4.82
C ALA A 70 -4.37 -8.76 5.25
N ARG A 71 -4.39 -10.06 4.94
CA ARG A 71 -3.23 -10.93 5.10
C ARG A 71 -3.21 -12.03 4.04
N GLY A 72 -2.01 -12.43 3.64
CA GLY A 72 -1.84 -13.48 2.64
C GLY A 72 -0.49 -13.38 1.94
N ARG A 73 -0.37 -14.13 0.85
CA ARG A 73 0.83 -14.15 0.02
C ARG A 73 0.76 -13.09 -1.07
N TYR A 74 1.84 -12.34 -1.20
CA TYR A 74 2.04 -11.36 -2.25
C TYR A 74 3.31 -11.67 -3.04
N THR A 75 3.35 -11.24 -4.31
CA THR A 75 4.53 -11.36 -5.15
C THR A 75 5.00 -10.01 -5.68
N LEU A 76 6.31 -9.80 -5.70
CA LEU A 76 6.94 -8.57 -6.19
C LEU A 76 6.86 -8.49 -7.71
N ARG A 77 6.36 -7.37 -8.22
CA ARG A 77 6.23 -7.07 -9.64
C ARG A 77 6.59 -5.63 -9.94
N SER A 78 7.01 -5.40 -11.17
CA SER A 78 6.98 -4.07 -11.78
C SER A 78 5.57 -3.80 -12.30
N VAL A 79 5.14 -2.54 -12.24
CA VAL A 79 3.83 -2.11 -12.75
C VAL A 79 4.02 -1.09 -13.86
N THR A 80 3.25 -1.25 -14.93
CA THR A 80 3.15 -0.28 -16.02
C THR A 80 1.69 -0.04 -16.33
N TRP A 81 1.32 1.18 -16.71
CA TRP A 81 -0.03 1.48 -17.16
C TRP A 81 -0.17 1.18 -18.66
N ASP A 82 -1.17 0.37 -19.02
CA ASP A 82 -1.57 0.17 -20.41
C ASP A 82 -2.66 1.18 -20.76
N GLU A 83 -2.29 2.22 -21.50
CA GLU A 83 -3.20 3.27 -21.93
C GLU A 83 -4.33 2.76 -22.83
N LYS A 84 -4.10 1.71 -23.61
CA LYS A 84 -5.14 1.19 -24.52
C LYS A 84 -6.18 0.39 -23.75
N ALA A 85 -5.73 -0.43 -22.81
CA ALA A 85 -6.60 -1.26 -22.00
C ALA A 85 -7.13 -0.53 -20.74
N GLN A 86 -6.62 0.68 -20.46
CA GLN A 86 -6.94 1.48 -19.27
C GLN A 86 -6.79 0.65 -17.98
N LYS A 87 -5.68 -0.09 -17.88
CA LYS A 87 -5.40 -0.95 -16.72
C LYS A 87 -3.92 -1.06 -16.41
N ALA A 88 -3.61 -1.38 -15.15
CA ALA A 88 -2.28 -1.76 -14.74
C ALA A 88 -1.89 -3.12 -15.33
N VAL A 89 -0.63 -3.24 -15.77
CA VAL A 89 -0.02 -4.47 -16.25
C VAL A 89 1.20 -4.76 -15.38
N TYR A 90 1.17 -5.92 -14.74
CA TYR A 90 2.23 -6.39 -13.85
C TYR A 90 3.20 -7.30 -14.61
N LYS A 91 4.49 -7.10 -14.39
CA LYS A 91 5.57 -7.92 -14.97
C LYS A 91 6.52 -8.33 -13.87
N GLU A 92 7.28 -9.40 -14.11
CA GLU A 92 8.34 -9.81 -13.19
C GLU A 92 9.30 -8.65 -12.89
N ALA A 93 9.67 -8.50 -11.63
CA ALA A 93 10.67 -7.51 -11.25
C ALA A 93 12.06 -8.00 -11.69
N ALA A 94 12.89 -7.09 -12.20
CA ALA A 94 14.23 -7.45 -12.69
C ALA A 94 15.22 -7.83 -11.57
N SER A 95 14.90 -7.47 -10.33
CA SER A 95 15.71 -7.69 -9.14
C SER A 95 14.82 -7.68 -7.90
N GLU A 96 15.38 -8.14 -6.77
CA GLU A 96 14.75 -8.12 -5.46
C GLU A 96 15.34 -6.97 -4.61
N PRO A 97 14.85 -5.73 -4.77
CA PRO A 97 15.32 -4.62 -3.94
C PRO A 97 14.81 -4.76 -2.51
N LYS A 98 15.41 -3.99 -1.61
CA LYS A 98 14.84 -3.75 -0.29
C LYS A 98 13.39 -3.23 -0.44
N VAL A 99 12.47 -3.89 0.26
CA VAL A 99 11.06 -3.51 0.26
C VAL A 99 10.88 -2.28 1.15
N GLU A 100 10.52 -1.16 0.53
CA GLU A 100 10.18 0.09 1.21
C GLU A 100 8.74 0.45 0.86
N PHE A 101 7.85 0.33 1.84
CA PHE A 101 6.41 0.49 1.63
C PHE A 101 6.05 1.95 1.37
N ASN A 102 5.10 2.18 0.46
CA ASN A 102 4.50 3.48 0.18
C ASN A 102 3.07 3.55 0.73
N TYR A 103 2.15 2.77 0.16
CA TYR A 103 0.76 2.69 0.63
C TYR A 103 0.10 1.37 0.20
N TYR A 104 -1.10 1.12 0.73
CA TYR A 104 -1.97 0.01 0.37
C TYR A 104 -3.27 0.54 -0.22
N ASP A 105 -3.69 0.04 -1.38
CA ASP A 105 -4.91 0.51 -2.07
C ASP A 105 -6.16 -0.35 -1.78
N GLY A 106 -6.07 -1.24 -0.79
CA GLY A 106 -7.12 -2.23 -0.50
C GLY A 106 -6.90 -3.58 -1.19
N LYS A 107 -5.92 -3.69 -2.10
CA LYS A 107 -5.55 -4.96 -2.76
C LYS A 107 -4.04 -5.11 -3.00
N VAL A 108 -3.36 -4.07 -3.45
CA VAL A 108 -1.95 -4.04 -3.85
C VAL A 108 -1.16 -3.18 -2.87
N ILE A 109 0.03 -3.65 -2.49
CA ILE A 109 0.98 -2.88 -1.69
C ILE A 109 1.94 -2.18 -2.65
N HIS A 110 1.89 -0.85 -2.68
CA HIS A 110 2.77 -0.02 -3.50
C HIS A 110 4.07 0.26 -2.76
N LEU A 111 5.20 0.21 -3.46
CA LEU A 111 6.54 0.43 -2.89
C LEU A 111 7.13 1.76 -3.39
N MET A 112 8.05 2.33 -2.63
CA MET A 112 8.66 3.64 -2.91
C MET A 112 9.47 3.68 -4.21
N ASN A 113 9.95 2.53 -4.69
CA ASN A 113 10.74 2.40 -5.92
C ASN A 113 9.89 2.15 -7.18
N GLY A 114 8.57 2.32 -7.11
CA GLY A 114 7.66 2.07 -8.23
C GLY A 114 7.39 0.59 -8.52
N LEU A 115 7.86 -0.32 -7.66
CA LEU A 115 7.43 -1.71 -7.65
C LEU A 115 6.17 -1.89 -6.79
N THR A 116 5.58 -3.07 -6.89
CA THR A 116 4.36 -3.44 -6.15
C THR A 116 4.46 -4.85 -5.64
N LEU A 117 3.87 -5.12 -4.47
CA LEU A 117 3.52 -6.47 -4.05
C LEU A 117 2.04 -6.70 -4.39
N ILE A 118 1.78 -7.60 -5.34
CA ILE A 118 0.43 -7.97 -5.77
C ILE A 118 0.01 -9.30 -5.15
N PRO A 119 -1.29 -9.54 -4.89
CA PRO A 119 -1.73 -10.77 -4.26
C PRO A 119 -1.53 -12.00 -5.18
N ASP A 120 -1.05 -13.10 -4.62
CA ASP A 120 -0.78 -14.35 -5.34
C ASP A 120 -1.00 -15.57 -4.41
N GLY A 121 -2.24 -16.03 -4.36
CA GLY A 121 -2.75 -17.01 -3.40
C GLY A 121 -4.05 -16.52 -2.74
N VAL A 122 -4.45 -17.17 -1.65
CA VAL A 122 -5.62 -16.76 -0.87
C VAL A 122 -5.26 -15.56 -0.01
N ILE A 123 -6.01 -14.46 -0.18
CA ILE A 123 -5.97 -13.30 0.70
C ILE A 123 -7.19 -13.33 1.60
N ASP A 124 -6.94 -13.09 2.88
CA ASP A 124 -7.95 -12.99 3.94
C ASP A 124 -8.12 -11.53 4.31
N TYR A 125 -9.36 -11.05 4.29
CA TYR A 125 -9.78 -9.68 4.62
C TYR A 125 -10.76 -9.75 5.81
N PRO A 126 -10.25 -9.78 7.05
CA PRO A 126 -11.09 -9.79 8.24
C PRO A 126 -11.92 -8.52 8.34
N PHE A 127 -13.19 -8.64 8.75
CA PHE A 127 -14.00 -7.50 9.18
C PHE A 127 -13.90 -7.31 10.69
N ASP A 128 -13.77 -8.43 11.41
CA ASP A 128 -13.55 -8.51 12.85
C ASP A 128 -12.84 -9.84 13.19
N GLU A 129 -12.78 -10.21 14.48
CA GLU A 129 -12.11 -11.44 14.95
C GLU A 129 -12.78 -12.74 14.48
N THR A 130 -14.08 -12.68 14.21
CA THR A 130 -14.98 -13.80 13.91
C THR A 130 -15.46 -13.82 12.46
N SER A 131 -15.45 -12.69 11.76
CA SER A 131 -15.98 -12.58 10.40
C SER A 131 -15.01 -11.92 9.42
N GLY A 132 -15.26 -12.12 8.13
CA GLY A 132 -14.46 -11.55 7.06
C GLY A 132 -14.77 -12.18 5.72
N LYS A 133 -13.87 -11.95 4.77
CA LYS A 133 -13.93 -12.58 3.45
C LYS A 133 -12.57 -13.08 2.99
N LYS A 134 -12.58 -14.11 2.16
CA LYS A 134 -11.40 -14.64 1.48
C LYS A 134 -11.59 -14.59 -0.02
N GLN A 135 -10.51 -14.39 -0.74
CA GLN A 135 -10.50 -14.47 -2.20
C GLN A 135 -9.16 -15.00 -2.69
N GLU A 136 -9.20 -15.90 -3.66
CA GLU A 136 -8.01 -16.43 -4.31
C GLU A 136 -7.60 -15.53 -5.47
N TYR A 137 -6.33 -15.17 -5.50
CA TYR A 137 -5.70 -14.39 -6.55
C TYR A 137 -4.61 -15.19 -7.23
N LYS A 138 -4.40 -14.92 -8.52
CA LYS A 138 -3.25 -15.40 -9.26
C LYS A 138 -2.64 -14.22 -10.00
N GLN A 139 -1.39 -13.89 -9.67
CA GLN A 139 -0.70 -12.76 -10.29
C GLN A 139 -1.53 -11.46 -10.26
N GLY A 140 -2.15 -11.17 -9.12
CA GLY A 140 -2.90 -9.93 -8.90
C GLY A 140 -4.32 -9.96 -9.44
N GLU A 141 -4.73 -10.99 -10.17
CA GLU A 141 -6.10 -11.14 -10.68
C GLU A 141 -6.90 -12.10 -9.80
N ALA A 142 -8.15 -11.77 -9.50
CA ALA A 142 -9.03 -12.67 -8.77
C ALA A 142 -9.38 -13.88 -9.65
N VAL A 143 -9.20 -15.09 -9.11
CA VAL A 143 -9.51 -16.35 -9.80
C VAL A 143 -10.60 -17.16 -9.10
N SER A 144 -11.06 -16.69 -7.94
CA SER A 144 -12.25 -17.20 -7.25
C SER A 144 -13.24 -16.08 -6.96
N GLU A 145 -14.49 -16.49 -6.73
CA GLU A 145 -15.46 -15.64 -6.06
C GLU A 145 -15.00 -15.28 -4.64
N GLU A 146 -15.50 -14.17 -4.11
CA GLU A 146 -15.32 -13.83 -2.71
C GLU A 146 -16.14 -14.78 -1.82
N VAL A 147 -15.49 -15.36 -0.81
CA VAL A 147 -16.14 -16.25 0.15
C VAL A 147 -16.16 -15.56 1.51
N GLN A 148 -17.35 -15.15 1.95
CA GLN A 148 -17.54 -14.65 3.31
C GLN A 148 -17.53 -15.79 4.32
N TYR A 149 -17.03 -15.52 5.52
CA TYR A 149 -17.04 -16.48 6.61
C TYR A 149 -17.50 -15.85 7.92
N GLN A 150 -18.04 -16.70 8.79
CA GLN A 150 -18.29 -16.44 10.20
C GLN A 150 -17.81 -17.67 10.97
N LYS A 151 -16.93 -17.47 11.94
CA LYS A 151 -16.36 -18.54 12.77
C LYS A 151 -17.32 -18.98 13.87
#